data_AF-A0A7X2TJJ9-F1
#
_entry.id   AF-A0A7X2TJJ9-F1
#
_cell.length_a   1.000
_cell.length_b   1.000
_cell.length_c   1.000
_cell.angle_alpha   90.00
_cell.angle_beta   90.00
_cell.angle_gamma   90.00
#
_symmetry.space_group_name_H-M   'P 1'
#
loop_
_entity.id
_entity.type
_entity.pdbx_description
1 polymer ?
#
loop_
_entity_poly.entity_id
_entity_poly.type
_entity_poly.pdbx_seq_one_letter_code
_entity_poly.pdbx_strand_id
1 'polypeptide(L)'
;MTLTAPSHLRGRMTRWTPQEIRDERIGWALARAAEGWTTPRIAAAIGVDDSGLRSQMRAHGWRWWDQPRRIVRRYRKRPAGDQ
;
A
#
# COMPACT_ATOMS: atom_id res chain seq x y z
N MET A 1 13.40 -1.56 -11.34
CA MET A 1 12.83 -2.75 -10.71
C MET A 1 11.32 -2.75 -10.91
N THR A 2 10.78 -3.83 -11.48
CA THR A 2 9.34 -4.01 -11.67
C THR A 2 8.76 -4.67 -10.43
N LEU A 3 7.72 -4.06 -9.84
CA LEU A 3 7.02 -4.66 -8.71
C LEU A 3 6.08 -5.74 -9.22
N THR A 4 6.26 -6.95 -8.72
CA THR A 4 5.57 -8.15 -9.22
C THR A 4 4.93 -8.85 -8.03
N ALA A 5 3.59 -8.93 -7.99
CA ALA A 5 2.89 -9.64 -6.94
C ALA A 5 2.95 -11.18 -7.16
N PRO A 6 2.88 -11.99 -6.10
CA PRO A 6 2.63 -13.43 -6.20
C PRO A 6 1.39 -13.74 -7.03
N SER A 7 1.40 -14.85 -7.79
CA SER A 7 0.31 -15.20 -8.73
C SER A 7 -1.04 -15.39 -8.05
N HIS A 8 -1.08 -15.99 -6.86
CA HIS A 8 -2.31 -16.21 -6.07
C HIS A 8 -2.90 -14.92 -5.50
N LEU A 9 -2.07 -13.89 -5.33
CA LEU A 9 -2.53 -12.56 -4.92
C LEU A 9 -3.06 -11.75 -6.10
N ARG A 10 -2.69 -12.09 -7.34
CA ARG A 10 -3.15 -11.33 -8.51
C ARG A 10 -4.63 -11.57 -8.79
N GLY A 11 -5.27 -10.53 -9.32
CA GLY A 11 -6.63 -10.59 -9.84
C GLY A 11 -7.58 -9.62 -9.17
N ARG A 12 -8.79 -9.54 -9.73
CA ARG A 12 -9.81 -8.60 -9.28
C ARG A 12 -10.22 -8.88 -7.83
N MET A 13 -10.45 -7.82 -7.07
CA MET A 13 -11.03 -7.94 -5.74
C MET A 13 -12.55 -7.82 -5.86
N THR A 14 -13.27 -8.90 -5.54
CA THR A 14 -14.73 -8.96 -5.63
C THR A 14 -15.35 -9.24 -4.26
N ARG A 15 -16.67 -9.13 -4.16
CA ARG A 15 -17.39 -9.49 -2.93
C ARG A 15 -17.19 -10.96 -2.52
N TRP A 16 -16.89 -11.83 -3.48
CA TRP A 16 -16.68 -13.28 -3.30
C TRP A 16 -15.24 -13.66 -2.98
N THR A 17 -14.30 -12.70 -3.00
CA THR A 17 -12.92 -12.97 -2.58
C THR A 17 -12.92 -13.36 -1.10
N PRO A 18 -12.39 -14.55 -0.74
CA PRO A 18 -12.28 -14.98 0.65
C PRO A 18 -11.55 -13.93 1.50
N GLN A 19 -11.96 -13.79 2.77
CA GLN A 19 -11.37 -12.79 3.66
C GLN A 19 -9.86 -13.03 3.85
N GLU A 20 -9.44 -14.29 3.94
CA GLU A 20 -8.03 -14.68 4.06
C GLU A 20 -7.16 -14.14 2.91
N ILE A 21 -7.65 -14.25 1.67
CA ILE A 21 -6.95 -13.71 0.49
C ILE A 21 -6.93 -12.18 0.52
N ARG A 22 -7.97 -11.52 1.06
CA ARG A 22 -7.96 -10.06 1.22
C ARG A 22 -6.90 -9.64 2.25
N ASP A 23 -6.87 -10.30 3.39
CA ASP A 23 -5.92 -9.99 4.46
C ASP A 23 -4.48 -10.26 4.01
N GLU A 24 -4.24 -11.33 3.24
CA GLU A 24 -2.94 -11.62 2.65
C GLU A 24 -2.53 -10.54 1.62
N ARG A 25 -3.44 -10.11 0.75
CA ARG A 25 -3.20 -9.00 -0.19
C ARG A 25 -2.88 -7.70 0.54
N ILE A 26 -3.60 -7.39 1.61
CA ILE A 26 -3.37 -6.20 2.44
C ILE A 26 -2.01 -6.30 3.12
N GLY A 27 -1.69 -7.44 3.75
CA GLY A 27 -0.38 -7.68 4.38
C GLY A 27 0.77 -7.51 3.41
N TRP A 28 0.64 -8.08 2.20
CA TRP A 28 1.63 -7.89 1.14
C TRP A 28 1.74 -6.42 0.70
N ALA A 29 0.61 -5.74 0.51
CA ALA A 29 0.60 -4.33 0.13
C ALA A 29 1.24 -3.41 1.19
N LEU A 30 1.00 -3.68 2.47
CA LEU A 30 1.62 -2.96 3.58
C LEU A 30 3.14 -3.17 3.62
N ALA A 31 3.61 -4.40 3.46
CA ALA A 31 5.03 -4.70 3.39
C ALA A 31 5.72 -3.97 2.23
N ARG A 32 5.11 -3.97 1.03
CA ARG A 32 5.65 -3.24 -0.13
C ARG A 32 5.60 -1.72 0.07
N ALA A 33 4.56 -1.20 0.72
CA ALA A 33 4.48 0.21 1.06
C ALA A 33 5.61 0.62 2.03
N ALA A 34 5.95 -0.24 3.00
CA ALA A 34 7.08 -0.04 3.92
C ALA A 34 8.45 -0.10 3.22
N GLU A 35 8.62 -0.97 2.21
CA GLU A 35 9.78 -0.96 1.30
C GLU A 35 9.85 0.32 0.42
N GLY A 36 8.80 1.14 0.45
CA GLY A 36 8.70 2.39 -0.27
C GLY A 36 7.92 2.33 -1.57
N TRP A 37 7.38 1.19 -1.99
CA TRP A 37 6.57 1.17 -3.20
C TRP A 37 5.32 2.05 -3.06
N THR A 38 5.00 2.77 -4.14
CA THR A 38 3.83 3.65 -4.19
C THR A 38 2.56 2.83 -4.34
N THR A 39 1.47 3.22 -3.68
CA THR A 39 0.19 2.48 -3.74
C THR A 39 -0.31 2.18 -5.15
N PRO A 40 -0.24 3.11 -6.14
CA PRO A 40 -0.65 2.81 -7.51
C PRO A 40 0.14 1.66 -8.16
N ARG A 41 1.43 1.54 -7.84
CA ARG A 41 2.28 0.45 -8.34
C ARG A 41 1.94 -0.88 -7.68
N ILE A 42 1.65 -0.85 -6.38
CA ILE A 42 1.21 -2.02 -5.61
C ILE A 42 -0.13 -2.51 -6.15
N ALA A 43 -1.09 -1.61 -6.35
CA ALA A 43 -2.40 -1.91 -6.92
C ALA A 43 -2.28 -2.52 -8.32
N ALA A 44 -1.44 -1.94 -9.19
CA ALA A 44 -1.16 -2.48 -10.52
C ALA A 44 -0.50 -3.86 -10.46
N ALA A 45 0.39 -4.12 -9.51
CA ALA A 45 1.05 -5.41 -9.36
C ALA A 45 0.08 -6.54 -8.95
N ILE A 46 -0.92 -6.22 -8.11
CA ILE A 46 -1.96 -7.15 -7.66
C ILE A 46 -3.11 -7.21 -8.69
N GLY A 47 -3.31 -6.17 -9.51
CA GLY A 47 -4.44 -6.08 -10.44
C GLY A 47 -5.75 -5.70 -9.74
N VAL A 48 -5.67 -4.84 -8.73
CA VAL A 48 -6.81 -4.28 -7.99
C VAL A 48 -6.91 -2.77 -8.19
N ASP A 49 -8.08 -2.21 -7.88
CA ASP A 49 -8.29 -0.78 -7.89
C ASP A 49 -7.49 -0.09 -6.76
N ASP A 50 -6.83 1.03 -7.06
CA ASP A 50 -6.00 1.78 -6.09
C ASP A 50 -6.85 2.41 -4.98
N SER A 51 -8.06 2.89 -5.28
CA SER A 51 -8.95 3.49 -4.28
C SER A 51 -9.45 2.43 -3.29
N GLY A 52 -9.90 1.28 -3.81
CA GLY A 52 -10.31 0.13 -2.99
C GLY A 52 -9.17 -0.39 -2.11
N LEU A 53 -7.97 -0.53 -2.67
CA LEU A 53 -6.79 -0.96 -1.90
C LEU A 53 -6.45 0.04 -0.79
N ARG A 54 -6.47 1.35 -1.07
CA ARG A 54 -6.19 2.39 -0.07
C ARG A 54 -7.19 2.37 1.08
N SER A 55 -8.48 2.22 0.79
CA SER A 55 -9.51 2.14 1.84
C SER A 55 -9.28 0.94 2.75
N GLN A 56 -8.92 -0.22 2.19
CA GLN A 56 -8.59 -1.39 2.98
C GLN A 56 -7.31 -1.22 3.80
N MET A 57 -6.23 -0.74 3.19
CA MET A 57 -5.00 -0.46 3.93
C MET A 57 -5.24 0.51 5.10
N ARG A 58 -6.06 1.55 4.90
CA ARG A 58 -6.45 2.49 5.97
C ARG A 58 -7.23 1.83 7.10
N ALA A 59 -8.14 0.91 6.79
CA ALA A 59 -8.84 0.13 7.80
C ALA A 59 -7.86 -0.71 8.66
N HIS A 60 -6.71 -1.10 8.09
CA HIS A 60 -5.62 -1.78 8.78
C HIS A 60 -4.55 -0.81 9.34
N GLY A 61 -4.90 0.47 9.53
CA GLY A 61 -4.05 1.46 10.19
C GLY A 61 -3.02 2.16 9.30
N TRP A 62 -2.96 1.84 8.00
CA TRP A 62 -2.02 2.48 7.09
C TRP A 62 -2.38 3.94 6.80
N ARG A 63 -1.38 4.82 6.92
CA ARG A 63 -1.49 6.22 6.53
C ARG A 63 -0.57 6.50 5.36
N TRP A 64 -0.97 7.46 4.53
CA TRP A 64 -0.22 7.79 3.31
C TRP A 64 1.19 8.33 3.59
N TRP A 65 1.46 8.81 4.80
CA TRP A 65 2.78 9.28 5.23
C TRP A 65 3.67 8.16 5.78
N ASP A 66 3.15 6.95 5.99
CA ASP A 66 3.96 5.76 6.30
C ASP A 66 4.75 5.29 5.07
N GLN A 67 4.44 5.81 3.87
CA GLN A 67 5.27 5.57 2.69
C GLN A 67 6.55 6.42 2.74
N PRO A 68 7.74 5.79 2.83
CA PRO A 68 9.01 6.51 2.95
C PRO A 68 9.32 7.39 1.73
N ARG A 69 8.71 7.14 0.56
CA ARG A 69 8.97 7.93 -0.66
C ARG A 69 8.35 9.33 -0.68
N ARG A 70 7.40 9.65 0.21
CA ARG A 70 6.79 11.00 0.23
C ARG A 70 7.52 11.99 1.14
N ILE A 71 8.40 11.51 2.01
CA ILE A 71 9.15 12.33 2.97
C ILE A 71 10.37 13.01 2.33
N VAL A 72 11.01 12.40 1.32
CA VAL A 72 12.24 12.95 0.70
C VAL A 72 12.01 14.23 -0.11
N ARG A 73 10.76 14.53 -0.54
CA ARG A 73 10.44 15.81 -1.21
C ARG A 73 9.75 16.86 -0.33
N ARG A 74 9.20 16.49 0.83
CA ARG A 74 8.50 17.45 1.71
C ARG A 74 9.31 17.88 2.93
N TYR A 75 10.42 17.21 3.26
CA TYR A 75 11.31 17.62 4.33
C TYR A 75 12.54 18.39 3.81
N ARG A 76 12.27 19.49 3.08
CA ARG A 76 13.08 20.70 3.24
C ARG A 76 12.39 21.46 4.37
N LYS A 77 12.95 21.37 5.58
CA LYS A 77 12.43 21.82 6.90
C LYS A 77 11.54 20.83 7.65
N ARG A 78 12.17 19.99 8.48
CA ARG A 78 11.63 19.66 9.80
C ARG A 78 11.80 20.94 10.65
N PRO A 79 10.76 21.60 11.16
CA PRO A 79 10.98 22.56 12.24
C PRO A 79 11.41 21.72 13.45
N ALA A 80 12.65 21.93 13.89
CA ALA A 80 13.04 21.57 15.23
C ALA A 80 12.33 22.55 16.18
N GLY A 81 11.62 22.01 17.16
CA GLY A 81 10.92 22.77 18.19
C GLY A 81 9.46 23.05 17.86
N ASP A 82 8.56 22.34 18.54
CA ASP A 82 7.67 22.99 19.51
C ASP A 82 7.02 21.92 20.42
N GLN A 83 7.33 22.05 21.71
CA GLN A 83 6.84 21.38 22.93
C GLN A 83 6.93 19.85 23.07
#